data_AF-A0A7J8WZ62-F1
#
_entry.id   AF-A0A7J8WZ62-F1
#
_cell.length_a   1.000
_cell.length_b   1.000
_cell.length_c   1.000
_cell.angle_alpha   90.00
_cell.angle_beta   90.00
_cell.angle_gamma   90.00
#
_symmetry.space_group_name_H-M   'P 1'
#
loop_
_entity.id
_entity.type
_entity.pdbx_description
1 polymer ?
#
loop_
_entity_poly.entity_id
_entity_poly.type
_entity_poly.pdbx_seq_one_letter_code
_entity_poly.pdbx_strand_id
1 'polypeptide(L)' 'MKKSIELTEQADTKGIQIQIAGCIEGKEIARVERIREGRVPLQTIGAKI' A
#
# COMPACT_ATOMS: atom_id res chain seq x y z
N MET A 1 8.97 2.66 0.94
CA MET A 1 7.79 2.32 0.12
C MET A 1 8.15 1.99 -1.33
N LYS A 2 8.94 2.80 -2.04
CA LYS A 2 9.39 2.54 -3.44
C LYS A 2 9.94 1.13 -3.72
N LYS A 3 10.85 0.60 -2.89
CA LYS A 3 11.35 -0.78 -3.06
C LYS A 3 10.27 -1.85 -2.97
N SER A 4 9.27 -1.65 -2.12
CA SER A 4 8.16 -2.60 -2.00
C SER A 4 7.31 -2.57 -3.26
N ILE A 5 7.12 -1.39 -3.84
CA ILE A 5 6.38 -1.21 -5.09
C ILE A 5 7.11 -1.92 -6.25
N GLU A 6 8.41 -1.66 -6.43
CA GLU A 6 9.23 -2.30 -7.48
C GLU A 6 9.21 -3.84 -7.40
N LEU A 7 9.28 -4.40 -6.19
CA LEU A 7 9.16 -5.84 -5.99
C LEU A 7 7.76 -6.38 -6.33
N THR A 8 6.72 -5.57 -6.12
CA THR A 8 5.33 -5.98 -6.38
C THR A 8 4.97 -5.82 -7.87
N GLU A 9 5.59 -4.88 -8.57
CA GLU A 9 5.56 -4.76 -10.03
C GLU A 9 6.23 -5.97 -10.68
N GLN A 10 7.40 -6.41 -10.19
CA GLN A 10 8.06 -7.63 -10.64
C GLN A 10 7.25 -8.90 -10.39
N ALA A 11 6.33 -8.87 -9.43
CA ALA A 11 5.44 -9.99 -9.10
C ALA A 11 4.12 -9.98 -9.90
N ASP A 12 3.98 -9.14 -10.94
CA ASP A 12 2.81 -9.06 -11.85
C ASP A 12 1.47 -8.90 -11.11
N THR A 13 1.46 -8.11 -10.03
CA THR A 13 0.24 -7.85 -9.27
C THR A 13 -0.61 -6.74 -9.90
N LYS A 14 -1.93 -6.91 -9.87
CA LYS A 14 -2.89 -5.97 -10.49
C LYS A 14 -3.04 -4.65 -9.72
N GLY A 15 -2.60 -4.61 -8.47
CA GLY A 15 -2.61 -3.43 -7.63
C GLY A 15 -2.22 -3.78 -6.19
N ILE A 16 -1.64 -2.81 -5.50
CA ILE A 16 -1.20 -2.94 -4.11
C ILE A 16 -1.63 -1.70 -3.32
N GLN A 17 -2.05 -1.93 -2.08
CA GLN A 17 -2.27 -0.87 -1.09
C GLN A 17 -1.33 -1.13 0.09
N ILE A 18 -0.46 -0.16 0.38
CA ILE A 18 0.44 -0.18 1.53
C ILE A 18 -0.03 0.88 2.51
N GLN A 19 -0.28 0.48 3.75
CA GLN A 19 -0.62 1.39 4.83
C GLN A 19 0.39 1.23 5.96
N ILE A 20 1.02 2.32 6.35
CA ILE A 20 1.93 2.37 7.50
C ILE A 20 1.35 3.35 8.51
N ALA A 21 1.16 2.89 9.73
CA ALA A 21 0.65 3.69 10.83
C ALA A 21 1.70 3.72 11.95
N GLY A 22 2.07 4.91 12.42
CA GLY A 22 3.00 5.07 13.54
C GLY A 22 3.70 6.42 13.55
N CYS A 23 4.70 6.55 14.44
CA CYS A 23 5.57 7.71 14.49
C CYS A 23 6.60 7.65 13.36
N ILE A 24 6.18 8.10 12.18
CA ILE A 24 7.00 8.11 10.97
C ILE A 24 8.05 9.23 11.11
N GLU A 25 9.31 8.93 10.76
CA GLU A 25 10.47 9.84 10.86
C GLU A 25 10.79 10.32 12.30
N GLY A 26 10.35 9.61 13.34
CA GLY A 26 10.61 10.02 14.73
C GLY A 26 9.84 11.26 15.18
N LYS A 27 8.79 11.65 14.45
CA LYS A 27 7.86 12.70 14.89
C LYS A 27 7.03 12.20 16.07
N GLU A 28 6.88 13.03 17.10
CA GLU A 28 6.03 12.72 18.28
C GLU A 28 4.56 12.44 17.91
N ILE A 29 4.11 12.94 16.76
CA ILE A 29 2.74 12.75 16.28
C ILE A 29 2.70 11.54 15.34
N ALA A 30 1.95 10.51 15.75
CA ALA A 30 1.66 9.37 14.91
C ALA A 30 0.88 9.79 13.65
N ARG A 31 1.29 9.27 12.49
CA ARG A 31 0.65 9.51 11.20
C ARG A 31 0.37 8.19 10.51
N VAL A 32 -0.65 8.23 9.66
CA VAL A 32 -0.99 7.12 8.77
C VAL A 32 -0.67 7.55 7.36
N GLU A 33 0.38 6.97 6.78
CA GLU A 33 0.66 7.11 5.36
C GLU A 33 0.07 5.93 4.61
N ARG A 34 -0.61 6.24 3.51
CA ARG A 34 -1.19 5.26 2.60
C ARG A 34 -0.67 5.54 1.21
N ILE A 35 -0.19 4.49 0.56
CA ILE A 35 0.13 4.49 -0.86
C ILE A 35 -0.73 3.42 -1.53
N ARG A 36 -1.33 3.79 -2.65
CA ARG A 36 -2.08 2.90 -3.53
C ARG A 36 -1.48 2.96 -4.91
N GLU A 37 -1.29 1.79 -5.50
CA GLU A 37 -0.81 1.65 -6.85
C GLU A 37 -1.59 0.56 -7.58
N GLY A 38 -1.93 0.80 -8.85
CA GLY A 38 -2.82 -0.08 -9.62
C GLY A 38 -4.26 -0.10 -9.12
N ARG A 39 -4.99 -1.19 -9.41
CA ARG A 39 -6.43 -1.32 -9.13
C ARG A 39 -6.66 -2.14 -7.86
N VAL A 40 -7.09 -1.47 -6.78
CA VAL A 40 -7.43 -2.10 -5.49
C VAL A 40 -8.91 -1.88 -5.15
N PRO A 41 -9.81 -2.77 -5.58
CA PRO A 41 -11.25 -2.63 -5.34
C PRO A 41 -11.65 -3.20 -3.97
N LEU A 42 -11.77 -2.34 -2.95
CA LEU A 42 -12.17 -2.76 -1.59
C LEU A 42 -13.67 -3.10 -1.44
N GLN A 43 -14.51 -2.63 -2.35
CA GLN A 43 -15.96 -2.82 -2.30
C GLN A 43 -16.44 -3.94 -3.23
N THR A 44 -15.58 -4.46 -4.09
CA THR A 44 -15.95 -5.50 -5.06
C THR A 44 -15.78 -6.87 -4.42
N ILE A 45 -16.89 -7.47 -3.99
CA ILE A 45 -16.93 -8.78 -3.31
C ILE A 45 -16.30 -9.91 -4.16
N GLY A 46 -16.40 -9.81 -5.49
CA GLY A 46 -15.80 -10.79 -6.42
C GLY A 46 -14.32 -10.59 -6.72
N ALA A 47 -13.66 -9.57 -6.17
CA ALA A 47 -12.24 -9.35 -6.37
C ALA A 47 -11.42 -10.24 -5.44
N LYS A 48 -10.44 -10.96 -6.01
CA LYS A 48 -9.42 -11.66 -5.22
C LYS A 48 -8.34 -10.65 -4.86
N ILE A 49 -8.21 -10.38 -3.56
CA ILE A 49 -7.24 -9.46 -2.95
C ILE A 49 -6.07 -10.30 -2.42
#